data_AF-A0A6M3Y1L9-F1
#
_entry.id   AF-A0A6M3Y1L9-F1
#
_cell.length_a   1.000
_cell.length_b   1.000
_cell.length_c   1.000
_cell.angle_alpha   90.00
_cell.angle_beta   90.00
_cell.angle_gamma   90.00
#
_symmetry.space_group_name_H-M   'P 1'
#
loop_
_entity.id
_entity.type
_entity.pdbx_description
1 polymer ?
#
loop_
_entity_poly.entity_id
_entity_poly.type
_entity_poly.pdbx_seq_one_letter_code
_entity_poly.pdbx_strand_id
1 'polypeptide(L)' 'MNVQEIVEKYLKDNGYDGLFQIDTCCCLLGDEFMPCGGEYFNECEPGYKHEGSWEGYDYTMSSEKPSGKDGTK' A
#
# COMPACT_ATOMS: atom_id res chain seq x y z
N MET A 1 13.86 -13.50 8.13
CA MET A 1 13.98 -12.54 7.01
C MET A 1 13.87 -13.28 5.69
N ASN A 2 12.63 -13.44 5.25
CA ASN A 2 12.27 -13.84 3.89
C ASN A 2 12.09 -12.57 3.02
N VAL A 3 11.78 -12.75 1.74
CA VAL A 3 11.61 -11.63 0.80
C VAL A 3 10.48 -10.69 1.23
N GLN A 4 9.36 -11.23 1.70
CA GLN A 4 8.22 -10.44 2.19
C GLN A 4 8.63 -9.53 3.35
N GLU A 5 9.32 -10.06 4.37
CA GLU A 5 9.82 -9.29 5.51
C GLU A 5 10.83 -8.19 5.10
N ILE A 6 11.66 -8.45 4.07
CA ILE A 6 12.61 -7.45 3.53
C ILE A 6 11.87 -6.30 2.86
N VAL A 7 10.89 -6.61 2.00
CA VAL A 7 10.10 -5.60 1.28
C VAL A 7 9.26 -4.80 2.26
N GLU A 8 8.58 -5.47 3.20
CA GLU A 8 7.77 -4.81 4.21
C GLU A 8 8.60 -3.82 5.04
N LYS A 9 9.80 -4.26 5.45
CA LYS A 9 10.74 -3.40 6.18
C LYS A 9 11.15 -2.19 5.35
N TYR A 10 11.49 -2.38 4.08
CA TYR A 10 11.85 -1.28 3.19
C TYR A 10 10.70 -0.27 3.05
N LEU A 11 9.47 -0.74 2.80
CA LEU A 11 8.30 0.12 2.66
C LEU A 11 8.05 0.94 3.93
N LYS A 12 8.07 0.27 5.09
CA LYS A 12 7.89 0.91 6.39
C LYS A 12 8.97 1.95 6.68
N ASP A 13 10.24 1.62 6.46
CA ASP A 13 11.37 2.54 6.71
C ASP A 13 11.33 3.77 5.79
N ASN A 14 10.68 3.68 4.63
CA ASN A 14 10.51 4.79 3.68
C ASN A 14 9.12 5.49 3.78
N GLY A 15 8.29 5.07 4.72
CA GLY A 15 7.00 5.71 5.04
C GLY A 15 5.85 5.35 4.11
N TYR A 16 5.94 4.24 3.37
CA TYR A 16 4.82 3.72 2.56
C TYR A 16 3.87 2.88 3.43
N ASP A 17 2.61 2.80 3.01
CA ASP A 17 1.56 2.06 3.72
C ASP A 17 1.34 0.65 3.17
N GLY A 18 1.99 0.31 2.06
CA GLY A 18 1.88 -1.00 1.41
C GLY A 18 2.26 -0.97 -0.07
N LEU A 19 1.68 -1.90 -0.84
CA LEU A 19 1.86 -2.00 -2.29
C LEU A 19 0.52 -1.86 -3.00
N PHE A 20 0.56 -1.34 -4.22
CA PHE A 20 -0.61 -1.28 -5.09
C PHE A 20 -0.21 -1.56 -6.55
N GLN A 21 -1.18 -1.98 -7.34
CA GLN A 21 -1.11 -2.04 -8.78
C GLN A 21 -2.30 -1.24 -9.32
N ILE A 22 -2.04 -0.34 -10.26
CA ILE A 22 -3.08 0.51 -10.84
C ILE A 22 -4.24 -0.35 -11.37
N ASP A 23 -5.47 0.06 -11.05
CA ASP A 23 -6.73 -0.57 -11.47
C ASP A 23 -6.93 -2.05 -11.10
N THR A 24 -6.06 -2.65 -10.27
CA THR A 24 -6.10 -4.09 -10.00
C THR A 24 -6.28 -4.40 -8.52
N CYS A 25 -5.29 -4.10 -7.68
CA CYS A 25 -5.33 -4.45 -6.26
C CYS A 25 -4.40 -3.57 -5.42
N CYS A 26 -4.59 -3.65 -4.11
CA CYS A 26 -3.67 -3.08 -3.13
C CYS A 26 -3.60 -3.96 -1.87
N CYS A 27 -2.49 -3.88 -1.16
CA CYS A 27 -2.29 -4.57 0.12
C CYS A 27 -1.55 -3.67 1.09
N LEU A 28 -1.97 -3.71 2.36
CA LEU A 28 -1.36 -2.93 3.45
C LEU A 28 -0.21 -3.73 4.07
N LEU A 29 0.73 -3.02 4.70
CA LEU A 29 1.72 -3.65 5.58
C LEU A 29 1.04 -4.42 6.73
N GLY A 30 1.71 -5.44 7.29
CA GLY A 30 1.19 -6.30 8.35
C GLY A 30 0.67 -7.65 7.88
N ASP A 31 -0.36 -8.17 8.56
CA ASP A 31 -0.82 -9.56 8.42
C ASP A 31 -1.37 -9.89 7.02
N GLU A 32 -1.83 -8.88 6.28
CA GLU A 32 -2.34 -9.01 4.90
C GLU A 32 -1.35 -8.49 3.86
N PHE A 33 -0.05 -8.38 4.18
CA PHE A 33 0.96 -7.89 3.25
C PHE A 33 1.38 -8.98 2.26
N MET A 34 1.31 -8.67 0.94
CA MET A 34 1.58 -9.61 -0.15
C MET A 34 0.81 -10.96 -0.02
N PRO A 35 -0.53 -10.95 0.14
CA PRO A 35 -1.31 -12.18 0.29
C PRO A 35 -1.56 -12.86 -1.05
N CYS A 36 -1.41 -12.11 -2.14
CA CYS A 36 -1.41 -12.62 -3.50
C CYS A 36 -0.15 -13.47 -3.71
N GLY A 37 -0.28 -14.66 -4.28
CA GLY A 37 0.86 -15.43 -4.81
C GLY A 37 0.96 -15.28 -6.33
N GLY A 38 2.13 -15.52 -6.92
CA GLY A 38 2.28 -15.69 -8.38
C GLY A 38 2.99 -14.54 -9.10
N GLU A 39 2.64 -14.34 -10.39
CA GLU A 39 3.42 -13.56 -11.37
C GLU A 39 3.22 -12.04 -11.30
N TYR A 40 2.24 -11.54 -10.54
CA TYR A 40 1.82 -10.12 -10.55
C TYR A 40 2.66 -9.18 -9.67
N PHE A 41 3.70 -9.69 -8.99
CA PHE A 41 4.53 -8.87 -8.09
C PHE A 41 5.42 -7.87 -8.81
N ASN A 42 5.78 -8.15 -10.06
CA ASN A 42 6.65 -7.29 -10.87
C ASN A 42 6.00 -5.94 -11.23
N GLU A 43 4.69 -5.82 -11.08
CA GLU A 43 3.90 -4.61 -11.39
C GLU A 43 3.41 -3.89 -10.13
N CYS A 44 3.74 -4.40 -8.94
CA CYS A 44 3.39 -3.75 -7.68
C CYS A 44 4.34 -2.57 -7.39
N GLU A 45 3.75 -1.42 -7.05
CA GLU A 45 4.46 -0.21 -6.69
C GLU A 45 4.23 0.15 -5.21
N PRO A 46 5.20 0.80 -4.53
CA PRO A 46 4.99 1.37 -3.20
C PRO A 46 3.87 2.40 -3.19
N GLY A 47 2.91 2.25 -2.27
CA GLY A 47 1.73 3.10 -2.20
C GLY A 47 1.51 3.74 -0.83
N TYR A 48 0.86 4.89 -0.83
CA TYR A 48 0.30 5.53 0.35
C TYR A 48 -1.20 5.28 0.43
N LYS A 49 -1.71 5.09 1.64
CA LYS A 49 -3.14 4.91 1.89
C LYS A 49 -3.85 6.26 1.85
N HIS A 50 -4.92 6.34 1.08
CA HIS A 50 -5.83 7.47 1.06
C HIS A 50 -7.17 7.06 1.66
N GLU A 51 -7.64 7.81 2.65
CA GLU A 51 -9.00 7.64 3.16
C GLU A 51 -9.99 8.22 2.14
N GLY A 52 -10.96 7.41 1.73
CA GLY A 52 -12.00 7.86 0.81
C GLY A 52 -12.78 6.71 0.19
N SER A 53 -14.09 6.90 0.06
CA SER A 53 -14.96 5.96 -0.63
C SER A 53 -14.93 6.23 -2.13
N TRP A 54 -14.05 5.54 -2.86
CA TRP A 54 -14.30 5.32 -4.28
C TRP A 54 -15.13 4.04 -4.41
N GLU A 55 -16.34 4.17 -4.95
CA GLU A 55 -17.23 3.03 -5.28
C GLU A 55 -17.44 1.98 -4.16
N GLY A 56 -17.45 2.39 -2.88
CA GLY A 56 -17.75 1.51 -1.76
C GLY A 56 -16.56 0.82 -1.08
N TYR A 57 -15.34 1.20 -1.44
CA TYR A 57 -14.13 0.78 -0.72
C TYR A 57 -13.81 1.74 0.44
N ASP A 58 -13.24 1.22 1.54
CA ASP A 58 -12.89 2.04 2.71
C ASP A 58 -11.66 2.94 2.48
N TYR A 59 -10.82 2.57 1.50
CA TYR A 59 -9.60 3.29 1.16
C TYR A 59 -9.17 3.00 -0.28
N THR A 60 -8.30 3.87 -0.81
CA THR A 60 -7.54 3.64 -2.04
C THR A 60 -6.05 3.80 -1.77
N MET A 61 -5.20 3.36 -2.70
CA MET A 61 -3.75 3.55 -2.62
C MET A 61 -3.22 4.16 -3.90
N SER A 62 -2.22 5.02 -3.78
CA SER A 62 -1.51 5.58 -4.93
C SER A 62 -0.06 5.89 -4.59
N SER A 63 0.76 6.18 -5.60
CA SER A 63 2.14 6.66 -5.42
C SER A 63 2.21 8.11 -4.91
N GLU A 64 1.10 8.83 -4.85
CA GLU A 64 1.04 10.21 -4.38
C GLU A 64 0.96 10.26 -2.85
N LYS A 65 1.89 10.98 -2.22
CA LYS A 65 1.79 11.23 -0.78
C LYS A 65 0.48 11.98 -0.49
N PRO A 66 -0.31 11.55 0.51
CA PRO A 66 -1.46 12.32 0.94
C PRO A 66 -1.00 13.72 1.31
N SER A 67 -1.57 14.73 0.65
CA SER A 67 -1.41 16.11 1.10
C SER A 67 -2.07 16.18 2.47
N GLY A 68 -1.26 16.18 3.53
CA GLY A 68 -1.74 16.08 4.90
C GLY A 68 -2.94 17.01 5.11
N LYS A 69 -4.08 16.46 5.54
CA LYS A 69 -4.88 17.22 6.48
C LYS A 69 -4.06 17.20 7.75
N ASP A 70 -3.30 18.28 7.96
CA ASP A 70 -2.78 18.64 9.27
C ASP A 70 -3.85 18.29 10.31
N GLY A 71 -3.44 17.51 11.30
CA GLY A 71 -4.28 17.17 12.43
C GLY A 71 -5.01 18.42 12.92
N THR A 72 -6.31 18.48 12.65
CA THR A 72 -7.18 19.51 13.20
C THR A 72 -8.52 18.88 13.50
N LYS A 73 -8.58 18.16 14.63
CA LYS A 73 -9.38 18.56 15.79
C LYS A 73 -9.13 17.62 16.96
#